data_AF-A0A0F7JSH7-F1
#
_entry.id   AF-A0A0F7JSH7-F1
#
_cell.length_a   1.000
_cell.length_b   1.000
_cell.length_c   1.000
_cell.angle_alpha   90.00
_cell.angle_beta   90.00
_cell.angle_gamma   90.00
#
_symmetry.space_group_name_H-M   'P 1'
#
loop_
_entity.id
_entity.type
_entity.pdbx_description
1 polymer ?
#
loop_
_entity_poly.entity_id
_entity_poly.type
_entity_poly.pdbx_seq_one_letter_code
_entity_poly.pdbx_strand_id
1 'polypeptide(L)'
;MSEAQTARPASLTLSGVGHDNQALNNCGPVTASVVLGYHGKKVTQAQAAAALKDGPNDVEVSTQEVAAYLERQGLRTVIRYGGTPELLRALIAAKLPVVVQQRLKDGDNTAHFRTVYGYGAQGLTSSDSLLGAKLTHSEAQFERLWNYYNGEYLLAYPANREADVKRLLGRDWDEAANWTRLRDEMQARTQKGGATAFDWWGLGQARLSLGQAPEAAQAFDRAVQIGVPLQYHWYRQGALLAWNRTGQAERTREIAQRILAQQPGIKEIEALLAQATAD
;
A
#
# COMPACT_ATOMS: atom_id res chain seq x y z
N MET A 1 -22.58 6.17 -18.70
CA MET A 1 -22.05 7.11 -17.68
C MET A 1 -23.22 7.47 -16.78
N SER A 2 -23.20 7.08 -15.51
CA SER A 2 -24.34 7.19 -14.60
C SER A 2 -24.33 8.54 -13.88
N GLU A 3 -25.47 9.21 -13.94
CA GLU A 3 -25.82 10.42 -13.19
C GLU A 3 -25.70 10.19 -11.67
N ALA A 4 -24.63 10.71 -11.09
CA ALA A 4 -24.59 11.32 -9.75
C ALA A 4 -23.14 11.72 -9.45
N GLN A 5 -22.54 12.50 -10.36
CA GLN A 5 -21.44 13.37 -9.97
C GLN A 5 -22.08 14.54 -9.22
N THR A 6 -22.53 14.33 -7.97
CA THR A 6 -22.76 15.44 -7.05
C THR A 6 -21.53 16.32 -7.14
N ALA A 7 -21.71 17.58 -7.56
CA ALA A 7 -20.62 18.51 -7.80
C ALA A 7 -19.78 18.60 -6.52
N ARG A 8 -18.64 17.89 -6.52
CA ARG A 8 -17.69 17.91 -5.40
C ARG A 8 -17.06 19.30 -5.37
N PRO A 9 -16.75 19.84 -4.19
CA PRO A 9 -15.99 21.09 -4.10
C PRO A 9 -14.72 21.04 -4.94
N ALA A 10 -14.28 22.19 -5.49
CA ALA A 10 -13.02 22.26 -6.25
C ALA A 10 -11.79 21.95 -5.37
N SER A 11 -11.90 22.21 -4.07
CA SER A 11 -10.95 21.85 -3.04
C SER A 11 -11.67 21.48 -1.75
N LEU A 12 -11.07 20.59 -0.97
CA LEU A 12 -11.55 20.21 0.36
C LEU A 12 -10.35 19.75 1.19
N THR A 13 -10.36 20.13 2.47
CA THR A 13 -9.40 19.64 3.47
C THR A 13 -10.18 19.16 4.68
N LEU A 14 -10.00 17.91 5.08
CA LEU A 14 -10.63 17.37 6.28
C LEU A 14 -10.00 17.98 7.54
N SER A 15 -10.84 18.50 8.43
CA SER A 15 -10.43 18.87 9.78
C SER A 15 -10.25 17.63 10.66
N GLY A 16 -9.33 17.68 11.63
CA GLY A 16 -9.17 16.63 12.64
C GLY A 16 -8.25 15.48 12.23
N VAL A 17 -7.66 15.50 11.03
CA VAL A 17 -6.55 14.61 10.70
C VAL A 17 -5.30 15.10 11.42
N GLY A 18 -4.83 14.29 12.36
CA GLY A 18 -3.66 14.58 13.18
C GLY A 18 -2.34 14.39 12.44
N HIS A 19 -1.25 14.63 13.15
CA HIS A 19 0.11 14.42 12.70
C HIS A 19 1.02 14.13 13.90
N ASP A 20 2.02 13.27 13.70
CA ASP A 20 3.14 13.08 14.62
C ASP A 20 4.42 12.87 13.79
N ASN A 21 5.55 13.32 14.30
CA ASN A 21 6.85 13.02 13.68
C ASN A 21 7.23 11.58 14.07
N GLN A 22 7.59 10.76 13.08
CA GLN A 22 7.95 9.38 13.39
C GLN A 22 9.31 9.29 14.08
N ALA A 23 9.41 8.34 15.00
CA ALA A 23 10.66 7.71 15.38
C ALA A 23 11.14 6.76 14.26
N LEU A 24 12.30 6.15 14.47
CA LEU A 24 12.91 5.22 13.51
C LEU A 24 11.91 4.10 13.13
N ASN A 25 11.69 3.92 11.83
CA ASN A 25 10.84 2.86 11.25
C ASN A 25 9.39 2.83 11.79
N ASN A 26 8.81 4.01 12.09
CA ASN A 26 7.47 4.13 12.65
C ASN A 26 6.43 4.79 11.72
N CYS A 27 6.66 4.86 10.40
CA CYS A 27 5.69 5.44 9.45
C CYS A 27 4.31 4.73 9.54
N GLY A 28 4.29 3.40 9.63
CA GLY A 28 3.08 2.59 9.86
C GLY A 28 2.40 2.88 11.22
N PRO A 29 3.12 2.77 12.35
CA PRO A 29 2.60 3.14 13.68
C PRO A 29 2.04 4.56 13.79
N VAL A 30 2.72 5.57 13.23
CA VAL A 30 2.21 6.95 13.21
C VAL A 30 0.95 7.05 12.36
N THR A 31 0.93 6.40 11.18
CA THR A 31 -0.25 6.37 10.32
C THR A 31 -1.47 5.77 11.03
N ALA A 32 -1.28 4.67 11.76
CA ALA A 32 -2.34 4.07 12.58
C ALA A 32 -2.84 5.05 13.66
N SER A 33 -1.93 5.72 14.37
CA SER A 33 -2.28 6.74 15.37
C SER A 33 -3.09 7.90 14.77
N VAL A 34 -2.68 8.40 13.60
CA VAL A 34 -3.39 9.49 12.89
C VAL A 34 -4.81 9.06 12.49
N VAL A 35 -4.97 7.88 11.92
CA VAL A 35 -6.27 7.34 11.51
C VAL A 35 -7.19 7.13 12.71
N LEU A 36 -6.68 6.55 13.80
CA LEU A 36 -7.45 6.37 15.04
C LEU A 36 -7.86 7.71 15.65
N GLY A 37 -6.94 8.67 15.66
CA GLY A 37 -7.19 10.02 16.14
C GLY A 37 -8.32 10.72 15.37
N TYR A 38 -8.36 10.55 14.05
CA TYR A 38 -9.45 11.07 13.21
C TYR A 38 -10.82 10.49 13.60
N HIS A 39 -10.85 9.22 14.02
CA HIS A 39 -12.05 8.54 14.52
C HIS A 39 -12.27 8.69 16.03
N GLY A 40 -11.60 9.65 16.66
CA GLY A 40 -11.79 10.02 18.07
C GLY A 40 -11.05 9.16 19.08
N LYS A 41 -10.18 8.23 18.64
CA LYS A 41 -9.41 7.36 19.52
C LYS A 41 -7.95 7.80 19.59
N LYS A 42 -7.51 8.21 20.78
CA LYS A 42 -6.11 8.64 21.01
C LYS A 42 -5.23 7.42 21.28
N VAL A 43 -4.20 7.26 20.46
CA VAL A 43 -3.15 6.26 20.61
C VAL A 43 -1.83 6.95 20.34
N THR A 44 -0.82 6.75 21.18
CA THR A 44 0.52 7.29 20.92
C THR A 44 1.26 6.43 19.90
N GLN A 45 2.22 7.03 19.18
CA GLN A 45 3.15 6.29 18.33
C GLN A 45 3.79 5.09 19.05
N ALA A 46 4.19 5.24 20.32
CA ALA A 46 4.80 4.17 21.09
C ALA A 46 3.84 2.99 21.36
N GLN A 47 2.57 3.29 21.66
CA GLN A 47 1.53 2.27 21.84
C GLN A 47 1.22 1.54 20.53
N ALA A 48 1.14 2.27 19.41
CA ALA A 48 0.94 1.68 18.10
C ALA A 48 2.14 0.80 17.70
N ALA A 49 3.37 1.28 17.92
CA ALA A 49 4.59 0.52 17.63
C ALA A 49 4.67 -0.78 18.44
N ALA A 50 4.38 -0.73 19.74
CA ALA A 50 4.35 -1.92 20.59
C ALA A 50 3.29 -2.96 20.18
N ALA A 51 2.26 -2.55 19.43
CA ALA A 51 1.19 -3.42 18.96
C ALA A 51 1.37 -3.95 17.53
N LEU A 52 2.26 -3.32 16.75
CA LEU A 52 2.50 -3.61 15.33
C LEU A 52 3.86 -4.26 15.07
N LYS A 53 4.87 -3.93 15.87
CA LYS A 53 6.25 -4.37 15.66
C LYS A 53 6.57 -5.57 16.54
N ASP A 54 7.30 -6.53 16.00
CA ASP A 54 7.72 -7.73 16.74
C ASP A 54 8.94 -7.47 17.64
N GLY A 55 9.62 -6.34 17.43
CA GLY A 55 10.74 -5.90 18.23
C GLY A 55 11.38 -4.60 17.71
N PRO A 56 12.45 -4.12 18.36
CA PRO A 56 13.14 -2.90 17.95
C PRO A 56 13.83 -3.01 16.58
N ASN A 57 14.14 -4.23 16.14
CA ASN A 57 14.77 -4.51 14.85
C ASN A 57 13.77 -4.67 13.70
N ASP A 58 12.47 -4.68 14.00
CA ASP A 58 11.44 -4.76 12.98
C ASP A 58 11.42 -3.43 12.20
N VAL A 59 11.81 -3.48 10.93
CA VAL A 59 12.04 -2.28 10.11
C VAL A 59 10.83 -1.85 9.31
N GLU A 60 9.82 -2.70 9.19
CA GLU A 60 8.65 -2.48 8.35
C GLU A 60 7.39 -2.89 9.08
N VAL A 61 6.28 -2.22 8.77
CA VAL A 61 4.94 -2.68 9.14
C VAL A 61 4.12 -2.66 7.87
N SER A 62 3.61 -3.82 7.45
CA SER A 62 2.79 -3.95 6.26
C SER A 62 1.43 -3.24 6.39
N THR A 63 0.82 -2.90 5.25
CA THR A 63 -0.55 -2.35 5.23
C THR A 63 -1.56 -3.29 5.89
N GLN A 64 -1.36 -4.61 5.75
CA GLN A 64 -2.20 -5.64 6.37
C GLN A 64 -2.10 -5.60 7.90
N GLU A 65 -0.92 -5.39 8.45
CA GLU A 65 -0.75 -5.25 9.91
C GLU A 65 -1.37 -3.96 10.43
N VAL A 66 -1.18 -2.84 9.71
CA VAL A 66 -1.87 -1.58 10.04
C VAL A 66 -3.39 -1.79 10.02
N ALA A 67 -3.92 -2.43 8.98
CA ALA A 67 -5.34 -2.73 8.85
C ALA A 67 -5.85 -3.60 10.02
N ALA A 68 -5.18 -4.72 10.30
CA ALA A 68 -5.53 -5.62 11.40
C ALA A 68 -5.48 -4.91 12.76
N TYR A 69 -4.52 -4.00 12.96
CA TYR A 69 -4.48 -3.19 14.18
C TYR A 69 -5.68 -2.24 14.27
N LEU A 70 -6.01 -1.51 13.20
CA LEU A 70 -7.18 -0.61 13.15
C LEU A 70 -8.49 -1.38 13.40
N GLU A 71 -8.60 -2.61 12.91
CA GLU A 71 -9.75 -3.49 13.17
C GLU A 71 -9.87 -3.89 14.64
N ARG A 72 -8.76 -4.27 15.29
CA ARG A 72 -8.73 -4.51 16.76
C ARG A 72 -9.13 -3.27 17.56
N GLN A 73 -9.00 -2.07 16.98
CA GLN A 73 -9.41 -0.82 17.62
C GLN A 73 -10.88 -0.44 17.35
N GLY A 74 -11.63 -1.23 16.57
CA GLY A 74 -13.06 -1.07 16.33
C GLY A 74 -13.45 -0.47 14.97
N LEU A 75 -12.50 -0.29 14.05
CA LEU A 75 -12.77 0.14 12.68
C LEU A 75 -13.01 -1.06 11.75
N ARG A 76 -13.66 -0.83 10.62
CA ARG A 76 -13.61 -1.73 9.46
C ARG A 76 -12.53 -1.24 8.52
N THR A 77 -11.87 -2.15 7.82
CA THR A 77 -10.84 -1.79 6.85
C THR A 77 -11.07 -2.40 5.48
N VAL A 78 -10.54 -1.73 4.46
CA VAL A 78 -10.54 -2.19 3.06
C VAL A 78 -9.22 -1.78 2.42
N ILE A 79 -8.45 -2.75 1.95
CA ILE A 79 -7.23 -2.53 1.15
C ILE A 79 -7.56 -2.81 -0.31
N ARG A 80 -7.22 -1.89 -1.21
CA ARG A 80 -7.46 -2.03 -2.66
C ARG A 80 -6.30 -1.44 -3.45
N TYR A 81 -6.26 -1.78 -4.73
CA TYR A 81 -5.20 -1.42 -5.64
C TYR A 81 -5.75 -0.70 -6.87
N GLY A 82 -4.85 -0.05 -7.62
CA GLY A 82 -5.20 0.72 -8.80
C GLY A 82 -6.14 1.89 -8.47
N GLY A 83 -5.91 2.57 -7.34
CA GLY A 83 -6.61 3.80 -7.02
C GLY A 83 -6.13 4.96 -7.90
N THR A 84 -6.94 6.02 -7.99
CA THR A 84 -6.64 7.22 -8.79
C THR A 84 -6.85 8.50 -7.97
N PRO A 85 -6.24 9.64 -8.34
CA PRO A 85 -6.52 10.91 -7.70
C PRO A 85 -8.02 11.26 -7.67
N GLU A 86 -8.78 10.92 -8.70
CA GLU A 86 -10.23 11.15 -8.76
C GLU A 86 -10.99 10.35 -7.69
N LEU A 87 -10.59 9.10 -7.45
CA LEU A 87 -11.14 8.25 -6.39
C LEU A 87 -10.80 8.83 -5.01
N LEU A 88 -9.54 9.21 -4.79
CA LEU A 88 -9.11 9.84 -3.53
C LEU A 88 -9.90 11.12 -3.24
N ARG A 89 -10.10 11.98 -4.24
CA ARG A 89 -10.98 13.16 -4.13
C ARG A 89 -12.42 12.78 -3.72
N ALA A 90 -12.95 11.64 -4.20
CA ALA A 90 -14.31 11.19 -3.89
C ALA A 90 -14.40 10.71 -2.44
N LEU A 91 -13.41 9.93 -1.99
CA LEU A 91 -13.31 9.43 -0.63
C LEU A 91 -13.14 10.58 0.37
N ILE A 92 -12.25 11.52 0.08
CA ILE A 92 -12.04 12.71 0.90
C ILE A 92 -13.33 13.57 0.94
N ALA A 93 -14.02 13.76 -0.19
CA ALA A 93 -15.32 14.45 -0.21
C ALA A 93 -16.38 13.75 0.66
N ALA A 94 -16.29 12.43 0.80
CA ALA A 94 -17.12 11.64 1.70
C ALA A 94 -16.62 11.61 3.16
N LYS A 95 -15.65 12.46 3.54
CA LYS A 95 -15.05 12.51 4.89
C LYS A 95 -14.36 11.19 5.27
N LEU A 96 -13.67 10.58 4.31
CA LEU A 96 -12.84 9.40 4.52
C LEU A 96 -11.38 9.77 4.17
N PRO A 97 -10.49 9.94 5.17
CA PRO A 97 -9.07 10.03 4.89
C PRO A 97 -8.58 8.70 4.34
N VAL A 98 -7.58 8.75 3.45
CA VAL A 98 -7.10 7.59 2.71
C VAL A 98 -5.65 7.35 3.07
N VAL A 99 -5.32 6.17 3.56
CA VAL A 99 -3.92 5.77 3.76
C VAL A 99 -3.37 5.26 2.44
N VAL A 100 -2.19 5.72 2.05
CA VAL A 100 -1.48 5.25 0.86
C VAL A 100 -0.04 4.88 1.21
N GLN A 101 0.52 3.91 0.50
CA GLN A 101 1.95 3.62 0.51
C GLN A 101 2.59 4.21 -0.74
N GLN A 102 3.65 5.00 -0.57
CA GLN A 102 4.33 5.71 -1.65
C GLN A 102 5.83 5.59 -1.49
N ARG A 103 6.60 5.86 -2.55
CA ARG A 103 8.00 6.21 -2.38
C ARG A 103 8.12 7.49 -1.56
N LEU A 104 9.12 7.56 -0.69
CA LEU A 104 9.37 8.77 0.10
C LEU A 104 9.59 9.99 -0.81
N LYS A 105 10.42 9.84 -1.86
CA LYS A 105 10.68 10.86 -2.89
C LYS A 105 11.01 10.22 -4.23
N ASP A 106 11.01 11.01 -5.30
CA ASP A 106 11.40 10.55 -6.63
C ASP A 106 12.84 10.00 -6.60
N GLY A 107 13.05 8.82 -7.19
CA GLY A 107 14.36 8.16 -7.26
C GLY A 107 14.80 7.41 -5.99
N ASP A 108 14.03 7.46 -4.91
CA ASP A 108 14.26 6.67 -3.70
C ASP A 108 13.48 5.34 -3.72
N ASN A 109 13.94 4.35 -2.95
CA ASN A 109 13.30 3.03 -2.82
C ASN A 109 12.61 2.83 -1.46
N THR A 110 12.70 3.80 -0.56
CA THR A 110 12.04 3.76 0.76
C THR A 110 10.52 3.81 0.60
N ALA A 111 9.83 2.77 1.10
CA ALA A 111 8.38 2.79 1.29
C ALA A 111 8.00 3.77 2.40
N HIS A 112 6.90 4.48 2.20
CA HIS A 112 6.44 5.47 3.15
C HIS A 112 4.92 5.55 3.17
N PHE A 113 4.34 5.44 4.36
CA PHE A 113 2.91 5.65 4.55
C PHE A 113 2.59 7.14 4.63
N ARG A 114 1.47 7.51 4.02
CA ARG A 114 0.87 8.85 4.15
C ARG A 114 -0.63 8.73 4.35
N THR A 115 -1.19 9.65 5.14
CA THR A 115 -2.65 9.79 5.25
C THR A 115 -3.10 10.99 4.43
N VAL A 116 -3.73 10.75 3.28
CA VAL A 116 -4.29 11.78 2.40
C VAL A 116 -5.60 12.29 3.00
N TYR A 117 -5.70 13.60 3.16
CA TYR A 117 -6.86 14.23 3.82
C TYR A 117 -7.36 15.50 3.14
N GLY A 118 -6.72 15.91 2.05
CA GLY A 118 -7.17 17.07 1.30
C GLY A 118 -6.82 17.01 -0.18
N TYR A 119 -7.51 17.84 -0.94
CA TYR A 119 -7.24 18.06 -2.36
C TYR A 119 -7.58 19.49 -2.76
N GLY A 120 -6.96 19.96 -3.85
CA GLY A 120 -7.26 21.25 -4.47
C GLY A 120 -6.56 21.43 -5.80
N ALA A 121 -6.46 22.68 -6.25
CA ALA A 121 -5.81 23.02 -7.53
C ALA A 121 -4.32 22.62 -7.58
N GLN A 122 -3.65 22.59 -6.43
CA GLN A 122 -2.23 22.23 -6.32
C GLN A 122 -1.98 20.72 -6.24
N GLY A 123 -3.03 19.91 -6.08
CA GLY A 123 -2.94 18.45 -5.98
C GLY A 123 -3.50 17.89 -4.68
N LEU A 124 -2.87 16.84 -4.15
CA LEU A 124 -3.32 16.07 -2.99
C LEU A 124 -2.49 16.43 -1.75
N THR A 125 -3.16 16.67 -0.62
CA THR A 125 -2.54 17.02 0.66
C THR A 125 -2.61 15.84 1.63
N SER A 126 -1.48 15.53 2.25
CA SER A 126 -1.31 14.40 3.16
C SER A 126 -0.62 14.80 4.46
N SER A 127 -0.92 14.05 5.53
CA SER A 127 -0.09 14.01 6.73
C SER A 127 1.02 13.01 6.48
N ASP A 128 2.26 13.49 6.53
CA ASP A 128 3.49 12.72 6.32
C ASP A 128 4.34 12.81 7.59
N SER A 129 4.70 11.66 8.17
CA SER A 129 5.40 11.59 9.45
C SER A 129 6.88 12.00 9.41
N LEU A 130 7.46 12.26 8.23
CA LEU A 130 8.82 12.77 8.05
C LEU A 130 8.84 14.18 7.44
N LEU A 131 7.95 14.44 6.49
CA LEU A 131 7.94 15.65 5.68
C LEU A 131 6.91 16.68 6.16
N GLY A 132 6.03 16.31 7.09
CA GLY A 132 5.19 17.21 7.87
C GLY A 132 3.69 17.05 7.69
N ALA A 133 2.94 17.76 8.53
CA ALA A 133 1.48 17.66 8.67
C ALA A 133 0.68 18.11 7.43
N LYS A 134 1.28 18.87 6.52
CA LYS A 134 0.61 19.43 5.34
C LYS A 134 1.50 19.33 4.11
N LEU A 135 1.86 18.10 3.75
CA LEU A 135 2.60 17.83 2.52
C LEU A 135 1.65 17.81 1.33
N THR A 136 1.88 18.66 0.33
CA THR A 136 1.08 18.68 -0.90
C THR A 136 1.94 18.27 -2.09
N HIS A 137 1.49 17.26 -2.81
CA HIS A 137 2.08 16.84 -4.08
C HIS A 137 1.13 17.21 -5.22
N SER A 138 1.68 17.62 -6.37
CA SER A 138 0.91 17.63 -7.60
C SER A 138 0.39 16.22 -7.91
N GLU A 139 -0.73 16.09 -8.60
CA GLU A 139 -1.29 14.77 -8.91
C GLU A 139 -0.30 13.90 -9.68
N ALA A 140 0.36 14.46 -10.69
CA ALA A 140 1.39 13.75 -11.45
C ALA A 140 2.55 13.25 -10.55
N GLN A 141 2.98 14.04 -9.57
CA GLN A 141 4.01 13.57 -8.63
C GLN A 141 3.47 12.51 -7.68
N PHE A 142 2.27 12.73 -7.13
CA PHE A 142 1.60 11.77 -6.26
C PHE A 142 1.47 10.40 -6.93
N GLU A 143 1.00 10.37 -8.18
CA GLU A 143 0.86 9.15 -8.98
C GLU A 143 2.20 8.48 -9.26
N ARG A 144 3.26 9.23 -9.59
CA ARG A 144 4.60 8.63 -9.78
C ARG A 144 5.14 7.97 -8.52
N LEU A 145 4.93 8.57 -7.35
CA LEU A 145 5.36 8.00 -6.08
C LEU A 145 4.49 6.79 -5.69
N TRP A 146 3.22 6.78 -6.09
CA TRP A 146 2.21 5.81 -5.69
C TRP A 146 2.09 4.59 -6.60
N ASN A 147 2.24 4.77 -7.91
CA ASN A 147 2.20 3.68 -8.90
C ASN A 147 3.36 2.70 -8.71
N TYR A 148 4.42 3.11 -8.03
CA TYR A 148 5.48 2.22 -7.55
C TYR A 148 4.95 1.10 -6.63
N TYR A 149 3.83 1.33 -5.92
CA TYR A 149 3.09 0.35 -5.12
C TYR A 149 1.75 -0.04 -5.76
N ASN A 150 1.61 0.15 -7.08
CA ASN A 150 0.44 -0.20 -7.88
C ASN A 150 -0.87 0.46 -7.40
N GLY A 151 -0.78 1.69 -6.89
CA GLY A 151 -1.94 2.45 -6.47
C GLY A 151 -2.64 1.85 -5.25
N GLU A 152 -1.89 1.23 -4.33
CA GLU A 152 -2.42 0.66 -3.10
C GLU A 152 -2.97 1.72 -2.14
N TYR A 153 -4.18 1.52 -1.65
CA TYR A 153 -4.75 2.34 -0.60
C TYR A 153 -5.49 1.51 0.43
N LEU A 154 -5.50 2.04 1.66
CA LEU A 154 -6.22 1.52 2.80
C LEU A 154 -7.27 2.55 3.25
N LEU A 155 -8.51 2.09 3.36
CA LEU A 155 -9.60 2.80 4.02
C LEU A 155 -9.83 2.19 5.39
N ALA A 156 -10.06 3.04 6.38
CA ALA A 156 -10.47 2.64 7.71
C ALA A 156 -11.62 3.53 8.19
N TYR A 157 -12.72 2.92 8.62
CA TYR A 157 -13.98 3.62 8.85
C TYR A 157 -14.84 2.90 9.90
N PRO A 158 -15.71 3.62 10.63
CA PRO A 158 -16.64 2.98 11.56
C PRO A 158 -17.71 2.20 10.79
N ALA A 159 -18.23 1.12 11.39
CA ALA A 159 -19.12 0.17 10.73
C ALA A 159 -20.36 0.81 10.05
N ASN A 160 -20.88 1.91 10.61
CA ASN A 160 -22.03 2.63 10.05
C ASN A 160 -21.74 3.36 8.72
N ARG A 161 -20.48 3.42 8.26
CA ARG A 161 -20.08 4.03 6.98
C ARG A 161 -19.88 3.02 5.85
N GLU A 162 -20.05 1.71 6.10
CA GLU A 162 -19.76 0.70 5.08
C GLU A 162 -20.58 0.87 3.79
N ALA A 163 -21.85 1.24 3.90
CA ALA A 163 -22.69 1.47 2.72
C ALA A 163 -22.15 2.61 1.83
N ASP A 164 -21.60 3.67 2.44
CA ASP A 164 -20.95 4.75 1.69
C ASP A 164 -19.68 4.26 0.98
N VAL A 165 -18.86 3.47 1.69
CA VAL A 165 -17.61 2.91 1.14
C VAL A 165 -17.91 1.97 -0.02
N LYS A 166 -18.86 1.04 0.15
CA LYS A 166 -19.36 0.15 -0.92
C LYS A 166 -19.77 0.93 -2.16
N ARG A 167 -20.57 1.99 -1.97
CA ARG A 167 -21.04 2.83 -3.07
C ARG A 167 -19.90 3.56 -3.78
N LEU A 168 -18.92 4.08 -3.03
CA LEU A 168 -17.78 4.82 -3.59
C LEU A 168 -16.80 3.92 -4.35
N LEU A 169 -16.56 2.71 -3.85
CA LEU A 169 -15.68 1.74 -4.52
C LEU A 169 -16.38 1.06 -5.71
N GLY A 170 -17.71 1.00 -5.72
CA GLY A 170 -18.47 0.38 -6.79
C GLY A 170 -18.04 -1.07 -6.99
N ARG A 171 -17.57 -1.41 -8.20
CA ARG A 171 -17.09 -2.77 -8.50
C ARG A 171 -15.84 -3.15 -7.71
N ASP A 172 -14.98 -2.20 -7.37
CA ASP A 172 -13.78 -2.45 -6.57
C ASP A 172 -14.11 -2.74 -5.10
N TRP A 173 -15.38 -2.66 -4.67
CA TRP A 173 -15.75 -3.21 -3.37
C TRP A 173 -15.50 -4.72 -3.31
N ASP A 174 -15.79 -5.45 -4.39
CA ASP A 174 -15.46 -6.87 -4.47
C ASP A 174 -13.95 -7.04 -4.68
N GLU A 175 -13.31 -7.84 -3.83
CA GLU A 175 -11.85 -7.98 -3.85
C GLU A 175 -11.37 -8.67 -5.13
N ALA A 176 -12.05 -9.74 -5.55
CA ALA A 176 -11.69 -10.45 -6.77
C ALA A 176 -11.88 -9.56 -8.01
N ALA A 177 -12.92 -8.72 -8.04
CA ALA A 177 -13.13 -7.73 -9.08
C ALA A 177 -12.04 -6.66 -9.11
N ASN A 178 -11.58 -6.17 -7.94
CA ASN A 178 -10.47 -5.22 -7.88
C ASN A 178 -9.16 -5.83 -8.39
N TRP A 179 -8.84 -7.06 -7.98
CA TRP A 179 -7.66 -7.78 -8.48
C TRP A 179 -7.75 -8.09 -9.97
N THR A 180 -8.93 -8.46 -10.46
CA THR A 180 -9.19 -8.67 -11.90
C THR A 180 -8.95 -7.38 -12.68
N ARG A 181 -9.49 -6.25 -12.21
CA ARG A 181 -9.26 -4.94 -12.84
C ARG A 181 -7.78 -4.57 -12.85
N LEU A 182 -7.08 -4.73 -11.71
CA LEU A 182 -5.65 -4.44 -11.63
C LEU A 182 -4.85 -5.33 -12.59
N ARG A 183 -5.15 -6.65 -12.63
CA ARG A 183 -4.51 -7.58 -13.56
C ARG A 183 -4.66 -7.11 -14.99
N ASP A 184 -5.89 -6.77 -15.41
CA ASP A 184 -6.18 -6.37 -16.79
C ASP A 184 -5.49 -5.05 -17.15
N GLU A 185 -5.47 -4.10 -16.22
CA GLU A 185 -4.77 -2.83 -16.38
C GLU A 185 -3.25 -3.03 -16.52
N MET A 186 -2.64 -3.79 -15.61
CA MET A 186 -1.20 -4.06 -15.63
C MET A 186 -0.82 -4.90 -16.85
N GLN A 187 -1.64 -5.88 -17.24
CA GLN A 187 -1.47 -6.67 -18.47
C GLN A 187 -1.45 -5.77 -19.72
N ALA A 188 -2.35 -4.78 -19.79
CA ALA A 188 -2.37 -3.83 -20.90
C ALA A 188 -1.13 -2.91 -20.89
N ARG A 189 -0.61 -2.55 -19.71
CA ARG A 189 0.62 -1.75 -19.59
C ARG A 189 1.86 -2.56 -19.98
N THR A 190 1.94 -3.82 -19.58
CA THR A 190 3.10 -4.69 -19.87
C THR A 190 3.24 -5.03 -21.35
N GLN A 191 2.16 -4.91 -22.13
CA GLN A 191 2.16 -5.08 -23.58
C GLN A 191 2.63 -3.84 -24.36
N LYS A 192 2.75 -2.67 -23.71
CA LYS A 192 3.20 -1.43 -24.36
C LYS A 192 4.72 -1.31 -24.32
N GLY A 193 5.28 -0.60 -25.30
CA GLY A 193 6.68 -0.19 -25.25
C GLY A 193 6.94 0.68 -24.02
N GLY A 194 7.95 0.33 -23.21
CA GLY A 194 8.32 1.08 -22.01
C GLY A 194 7.69 0.59 -20.69
N ALA A 195 7.09 -0.60 -20.67
CA ALA A 195 6.61 -1.22 -19.43
C ALA A 195 7.71 -1.29 -18.36
N THR A 196 7.40 -0.82 -17.15
CA THR A 196 8.35 -0.77 -16.04
C THR A 196 8.38 -2.09 -15.27
N ALA A 197 9.42 -2.30 -14.46
CA ALA A 197 9.46 -3.43 -13.52
C ALA A 197 8.23 -3.46 -12.59
N PHE A 198 7.69 -2.29 -12.22
CA PHE A 198 6.54 -2.18 -11.31
C PHE A 198 5.20 -2.46 -11.98
N ASP A 199 5.07 -2.27 -13.30
CA ASP A 199 3.90 -2.73 -14.06
C ASP A 199 3.86 -4.27 -14.08
N TRP A 200 5.01 -4.91 -14.33
CA TRP A 200 5.15 -6.37 -14.26
C TRP A 200 4.94 -6.89 -12.84
N TRP A 201 5.42 -6.16 -11.83
CA TRP A 201 5.18 -6.51 -10.43
C TRP A 201 3.70 -6.45 -10.06
N GLY A 202 3.00 -5.40 -10.50
CA GLY A 202 1.56 -5.26 -10.30
C GLY A 202 0.78 -6.40 -10.97
N LEU A 203 1.18 -6.80 -12.18
CA LEU A 203 0.60 -7.95 -12.87
C LEU A 203 0.82 -9.25 -12.08
N GLY A 204 2.05 -9.48 -11.60
CA GLY A 204 2.38 -10.63 -10.77
C GLY A 204 1.57 -10.67 -9.49
N GLN A 205 1.44 -9.53 -8.81
CA GLN A 205 0.66 -9.45 -7.58
C GLN A 205 -0.82 -9.70 -7.82
N ALA A 206 -1.41 -9.11 -8.86
CA ALA A 206 -2.80 -9.34 -9.20
C ALA A 206 -3.09 -10.82 -9.52
N ARG A 207 -2.21 -11.47 -10.31
CA ARG A 207 -2.30 -12.89 -10.64
C ARG A 207 -2.17 -13.77 -9.39
N LEU A 208 -1.22 -13.46 -8.51
CA LEU A 208 -1.02 -14.21 -7.27
C LEU A 208 -2.25 -14.16 -6.37
N SER A 209 -2.85 -12.96 -6.22
CA SER A 209 -4.09 -12.76 -5.46
C SER A 209 -5.29 -13.50 -6.06
N LEU A 210 -5.30 -13.73 -7.38
CA LEU A 210 -6.32 -14.48 -8.09
C LEU A 210 -6.05 -16.01 -8.13
N GLY A 211 -5.02 -16.48 -7.39
CA GLY A 211 -4.66 -17.90 -7.34
C GLY A 211 -3.84 -18.41 -8.54
N GLN A 212 -3.41 -17.51 -9.43
CA GLN A 212 -2.65 -17.83 -10.65
C GLN A 212 -1.15 -17.82 -10.36
N ALA A 213 -0.70 -18.68 -9.46
CA ALA A 213 0.68 -18.66 -8.95
C ALA A 213 1.76 -18.87 -10.03
N PRO A 214 1.61 -19.79 -11.01
CA PRO A 214 2.59 -19.94 -12.09
C PRO A 214 2.75 -18.69 -12.95
N GLU A 215 1.63 -18.08 -13.37
CA GLU A 215 1.64 -16.86 -14.18
C GLU A 215 2.08 -15.63 -13.39
N ALA A 216 1.87 -15.64 -12.07
CA ALA A 216 2.41 -14.64 -11.16
C ALA A 216 3.94 -14.71 -11.09
N ALA A 217 4.49 -15.91 -10.89
CA ALA A 217 5.94 -16.12 -10.85
C ALA A 217 6.61 -15.63 -12.15
N GLN A 218 6.04 -15.93 -13.32
CA GLN A 218 6.55 -15.43 -14.60
C GLN A 218 6.55 -13.88 -14.69
N ALA A 219 5.51 -13.22 -14.18
CA ALA A 219 5.45 -11.77 -14.18
C ALA A 219 6.46 -11.15 -13.20
N PHE A 220 6.64 -11.74 -12.01
CA PHE A 220 7.68 -11.33 -11.07
C PHE A 220 9.08 -11.55 -11.64
N ASP A 221 9.31 -12.63 -12.36
CA ASP A 221 10.58 -12.91 -13.02
C ASP A 221 10.94 -11.84 -14.02
N ARG A 222 9.95 -11.43 -14.82
CA ARG A 222 10.11 -10.34 -15.77
C ARG A 222 10.38 -9.01 -15.07
N ALA A 223 9.70 -8.72 -13.96
CA ALA A 223 9.96 -7.54 -13.15
C ALA A 223 11.41 -7.52 -12.64
N VAL A 224 11.87 -8.61 -12.02
CA VAL A 224 13.24 -8.77 -11.51
C VAL A 224 14.27 -8.62 -12.62
N GLN A 225 14.01 -9.18 -13.81
CA GLN A 225 14.90 -9.07 -14.97
C GLN A 225 15.02 -7.62 -15.49
N ILE A 226 13.93 -6.84 -15.45
CA ILE A 226 13.96 -5.41 -15.83
C ILE A 226 14.74 -4.60 -14.79
N GLY A 227 14.60 -4.94 -13.52
CA GLY A 227 15.31 -4.31 -12.42
C GLY A 227 14.36 -3.85 -11.33
N VAL A 228 14.20 -4.70 -10.31
CA VAL A 228 13.54 -4.34 -9.05
C VAL A 228 14.63 -4.18 -7.99
N PRO A 229 14.68 -3.04 -7.25
CA PRO A 229 15.62 -2.87 -6.16
C PRO A 229 15.43 -3.95 -5.09
N LEU A 230 16.53 -4.46 -4.52
CA LEU A 230 16.44 -5.49 -3.48
C LEU A 230 15.57 -5.05 -2.29
N GLN A 231 15.66 -3.76 -1.92
CA GLN A 231 14.85 -3.15 -0.86
C GLN A 231 13.34 -3.21 -1.15
N TYR A 232 12.91 -3.25 -2.41
CA TYR A 232 11.49 -3.35 -2.76
C TYR A 232 10.87 -4.65 -2.23
N HIS A 233 11.68 -5.72 -2.18
CA HIS A 233 11.24 -7.00 -1.63
C HIS A 233 10.96 -6.94 -0.12
N TRP A 234 11.56 -5.99 0.60
CA TRP A 234 11.28 -5.79 2.03
C TRP A 234 9.81 -5.43 2.24
N TYR A 235 9.27 -4.61 1.32
CA TYR A 235 7.93 -4.06 1.37
C TYR A 235 6.92 -4.90 0.56
N ARG A 236 7.41 -5.69 -0.41
CA ARG A 236 6.60 -6.44 -1.36
C ARG A 236 7.16 -7.85 -1.53
N GLN A 237 6.55 -8.81 -0.86
CA GLN A 237 7.08 -10.18 -0.81
C GLN A 237 6.43 -11.14 -1.82
N GLY A 238 5.53 -10.65 -2.67
CA GLY A 238 4.75 -11.45 -3.62
C GLY A 238 5.61 -12.39 -4.51
N ALA A 239 6.79 -11.94 -4.94
CA ALA A 239 7.70 -12.76 -5.74
C ALA A 239 8.18 -14.01 -4.97
N LEU A 240 8.66 -13.85 -3.73
CA LEU A 240 9.14 -14.97 -2.90
C LEU A 240 8.01 -15.96 -2.61
N LEU A 241 6.80 -15.45 -2.34
CA LEU A 241 5.62 -16.29 -2.15
C LEU A 241 5.25 -17.07 -3.41
N ALA A 242 5.28 -16.44 -4.59
CA ALA A 242 5.00 -17.11 -5.85
C ALA A 242 6.07 -18.16 -6.21
N TRP A 243 7.36 -17.87 -5.97
CA TRP A 243 8.44 -18.80 -6.20
C TRP A 243 8.34 -20.03 -5.29
N ASN A 244 8.07 -19.86 -4.00
CA ASN A 244 7.83 -20.99 -3.10
C ASN A 244 6.65 -21.85 -3.56
N ARG A 245 5.53 -21.22 -3.97
CA ARG A 245 4.33 -21.93 -4.46
C ARG A 245 4.52 -22.65 -5.80
N THR A 246 5.60 -22.37 -6.52
CA THR A 246 5.86 -22.91 -7.86
C THR A 246 7.12 -23.79 -7.90
N GLY A 247 7.64 -24.22 -6.75
CA GLY A 247 8.82 -25.11 -6.66
C GLY A 247 10.15 -24.40 -6.93
N GLN A 248 10.19 -23.07 -6.92
CA GLN A 248 11.40 -22.27 -7.14
C GLN A 248 12.06 -21.85 -5.81
N ALA A 249 12.13 -22.77 -4.84
CA ALA A 249 12.61 -22.49 -3.49
C ALA A 249 14.04 -21.92 -3.46
N GLU A 250 14.94 -22.37 -4.34
CA GLU A 250 16.31 -21.84 -4.41
C GLU A 250 16.36 -20.34 -4.69
N ARG A 251 15.45 -19.85 -5.52
CA ARG A 251 15.37 -18.44 -5.86
C ARG A 251 14.91 -17.60 -4.68
N THR A 252 13.93 -18.10 -3.93
CA THR A 252 13.53 -17.50 -2.66
C THR A 252 14.70 -17.46 -1.70
N ARG A 253 15.45 -18.57 -1.56
CA ARG A 253 16.62 -18.63 -0.67
C ARG A 253 17.67 -17.58 -1.05
N GLU A 254 18.05 -17.52 -2.32
CA GLU A 254 19.07 -16.57 -2.80
C GLU A 254 18.67 -15.12 -2.48
N ILE A 255 17.46 -14.72 -2.85
CA ILE A 255 17.00 -13.33 -2.67
C ILE A 255 16.79 -13.01 -1.18
N ALA A 256 16.16 -13.91 -0.42
CA ALA A 256 15.93 -13.70 1.01
C ALA A 256 17.25 -13.61 1.80
N GLN A 257 18.23 -14.47 1.53
CA GLN A 257 19.54 -14.41 2.18
C GLN A 257 20.28 -13.10 1.87
N ARG A 258 20.23 -12.63 0.61
CA ARG A 258 20.81 -11.33 0.22
C ARG A 258 20.14 -10.17 0.92
N ILE A 259 18.81 -10.21 1.09
CA ILE A 259 18.06 -9.21 1.85
C ILE A 259 18.51 -9.21 3.31
N LEU A 260 18.48 -10.37 3.97
CA LEU A 260 18.76 -10.48 5.40
C LEU A 260 20.23 -10.23 5.75
N ALA A 261 21.15 -10.45 4.80
CA ALA A 261 22.55 -10.04 4.95
C ALA A 261 22.73 -8.51 4.98
N GLN A 262 21.87 -7.75 4.28
CA GLN A 262 21.90 -6.28 4.29
C GLN A 262 21.07 -5.70 5.44
N GLN A 263 19.90 -6.29 5.69
CA GLN A 263 18.94 -5.84 6.68
C GLN A 263 18.33 -7.06 7.40
N PRO A 264 18.94 -7.50 8.51
CA PRO A 264 18.34 -8.54 9.35
C PRO A 264 17.06 -8.02 10.03
N GLY A 265 16.20 -8.93 10.47
CA GLY A 265 15.00 -8.60 11.23
C GLY A 265 13.76 -8.27 10.39
N ILE A 266 13.76 -8.56 9.08
CA ILE A 266 12.56 -8.45 8.24
C ILE A 266 11.79 -9.77 8.34
N LYS A 267 10.83 -9.82 9.27
CA LYS A 267 10.10 -11.04 9.66
C LYS A 267 9.39 -11.73 8.50
N GLU A 268 8.85 -10.98 7.54
CA GLU A 268 8.18 -11.56 6.37
C GLU A 268 9.17 -12.33 5.50
N ILE A 269 10.40 -11.82 5.36
CA ILE A 269 11.46 -12.46 4.57
C ILE A 269 12.01 -13.67 5.31
N GLU A 270 12.19 -13.59 6.63
CA GLU A 270 12.58 -14.72 7.48
C GLU A 270 11.54 -15.86 7.39
N ALA A 271 10.25 -15.53 7.46
CA ALA A 271 9.17 -16.50 7.34
C ALA A 271 9.13 -17.16 5.95
N LEU A 272 9.32 -16.39 4.88
CA LEU A 272 9.34 -16.93 3.51
C LEU A 272 10.59 -17.76 3.22
N LEU A 273 11.73 -17.41 3.82
CA LEU A 273 12.94 -18.21 3.77
C LEU A 273 12.76 -19.54 4.49
N ALA A 274 12.12 -19.55 5.67
CA ALA A 274 11.83 -20.78 6.40
C ALA A 274 10.89 -21.73 5.63
N GLN A 275 10.01 -21.19 4.78
CA GLN A 275 9.13 -21.95 3.90
C GLN A 275 9.82 -22.45 2.62
N ALA A 276 11.02 -21.96 2.30
CA ALA A 276 11.75 -22.34 1.09
C ALA A 276 12.51 -23.67 1.30
N THR A 277 11.77 -24.77 1.46
CA THR A 277 12.32 -26.11 1.55
C THR A 277 12.77 -26.61 0.18
N ALA A 278 13.88 -27.37 0.13
CA ALA A 278 14.20 -28.14 -1.06
C ALA A 278 13.27 -29.36 -1.12
N ASP A 279 12.69 -29.62 -2.29
CA ASP A 279 12.16 -30.95 -2.61
C ASP A 279 13.31 -31.93 -2.88
#